data_AF-A0A354X5Z4-F1
#
_entry.id   AF-A0A354X5Z4-F1
#
_cell.length_a   1.000
_cell.length_b   1.000
_cell.length_c   1.000
_cell.angle_alpha   90.00
_cell.angle_beta   90.00
_cell.angle_gamma   90.00
#
_symmetry.space_group_name_H-M   'P 1'
#
loop_
_entity.id
_entity.type
_entity.pdbx_description
1 polymer ?
#
loop_
_entity_poly.entity_id
_entity_poly.type
_entity_poly.pdbx_seq_one_letter_code
_entity_poly.pdbx_strand_id
1 'polypeptide(L)' 'VRLERNLTQQELGELIGVQRAQISKLENNTTNVTMETILKVFGALKAKVNFNVELLNNNEQIA' A
#
# COMPACT_ATOMS: atom_id res chain seq x y z
N VAL A 1 0.64 13.15 1.17
CA VAL A 1 0.10 12.69 2.48
C VAL A 1 1.00 12.99 3.68
N ARG A 2 2.19 12.38 3.82
CA ARG A 2 3.05 12.57 5.03
C ARG A 2 3.49 14.02 5.20
N LEU A 3 4.11 14.58 4.16
CA LEU A 3 4.64 15.94 4.14
C LEU A 3 3.52 16.98 4.26
N GLU A 4 2.40 16.77 3.58
CA GLU A 4 1.19 17.62 3.69
C GLU A 4 0.64 17.69 5.12
N ARG A 5 0.87 16.66 5.94
CA ARG A 5 0.45 16.58 7.35
C ARG A 5 1.57 16.91 8.33
N ASN A 6 2.75 17.33 7.86
CA ASN A 6 3.94 17.60 8.68
C ASN A 6 4.36 16.44 9.60
N LEU A 7 4.19 15.19 9.14
CA LEU A 7 4.55 13.99 9.93
C LEU A 7 5.94 13.48 9.56
N THR A 8 6.67 12.93 10.52
CA THR A 8 7.82 12.06 10.29
C THR A 8 7.36 10.68 9.78
N GLN A 9 8.29 9.90 9.22
CA GLN A 9 7.98 8.52 8.82
C GLN A 9 7.60 7.65 10.02
N GLN A 10 8.11 7.95 11.21
CA GLN A 10 7.78 7.22 12.43
C GLN A 10 6.37 7.56 12.91
N GLU A 11 6.03 8.85 12.99
CA GLU A 11 4.67 9.29 13.38
C GLU A 11 3.62 8.78 12.40
N LEU A 12 3.91 8.79 11.09
CA LEU A 12 3.03 8.16 10.12
C LEU A 12 2.89 6.65 10.35
N GLY A 13 3.99 5.97 10.65
CA GLY A 13 3.98 4.54 10.99
C GLY A 13 3.11 4.23 12.20
N GLU A 14 3.27 4.99 13.29
CA GLU A 14 2.47 4.87 14.51
C GLU A 14 0.98 5.14 14.24
N LEU A 15 0.68 6.19 13.47
CA LEU A 15 -0.69 6.56 13.09
C LEU A 15 -1.39 5.44 12.29
N ILE A 16 -0.64 4.69 11.49
CA ILE A 16 -1.20 3.65 10.62
C ILE A 16 -0.94 2.22 11.09
N GLY A 17 -0.32 2.04 12.25
CA GLY A 17 -0.04 0.73 12.85
C GLY A 17 1.01 -0.08 12.08
N VAL A 18 2.00 0.57 11.47
CA VAL A 18 3.12 -0.09 10.77
C VAL A 18 4.46 0.47 11.23
N GLN A 19 5.53 -0.30 11.02
CA GLN A 19 6.86 0.13 11.44
C GLN A 19 7.41 1.23 10.51
N ARG A 20 8.22 2.16 11.04
CA ARG A 20 8.94 3.18 10.25
C ARG A 20 9.66 2.59 9.04
N ALA A 21 10.26 1.41 9.19
CA ALA A 21 10.97 0.72 8.10
C ALA A 21 10.04 0.35 6.93
N GLN A 22 8.77 0.05 7.18
CA GLN A 22 7.78 -0.23 6.14
C GLN A 22 7.38 1.05 5.40
N ILE A 23 7.22 2.18 6.10
CA ILE A 23 7.00 3.50 5.48
C ILE A 23 8.19 3.87 4.58
N SER A 24 9.41 3.70 5.08
CA SER A 24 10.61 4.03 4.33
C SER A 24 10.72 3.19 3.04
N LYS A 25 10.40 1.89 3.09
CA LYS A 25 10.37 1.02 1.90
C LYS A 25 9.29 1.45 0.89
N LEU A 26 8.12 1.85 1.39
CA LEU A 26 7.01 2.33 0.58
C LEU A 26 7.35 3.66 -0.12
N GLU A 27 7.97 4.61 0.59
CA GLU A 27 8.39 5.90 0.01
C GLU A 27 9.61 5.78 -0.92
N ASN A 28 10.53 4.83 -0.66
CA ASN A 28 11.76 4.64 -1.43
C ASN A 28 11.63 3.61 -2.58
N ASN A 29 10.44 3.37 -3.12
CA ASN A 29 10.20 2.48 -4.28
C ASN A 29 10.74 1.03 -4.11
N THR A 30 10.70 0.46 -2.90
CA THR A 30 11.07 -0.96 -2.75
C THR A 30 9.90 -1.83 -3.22
N THR A 31 10.04 -2.46 -4.38
CA THR A 31 9.00 -3.13 -5.20
C THR A 31 8.22 -4.27 -4.52
N ASN A 32 8.48 -4.59 -3.26
CA ASN A 32 7.98 -5.77 -2.58
C ASN A 32 7.18 -5.42 -1.31
N VAL A 33 6.11 -4.66 -1.50
CA VAL A 33 5.14 -4.34 -0.44
C VAL A 33 3.92 -5.26 -0.61
N THR A 34 3.47 -5.89 0.47
CA THR A 34 2.28 -6.76 0.44
C THR A 34 1.00 -5.94 0.32
N MET A 35 -0.04 -6.50 -0.32
CA MET A 35 -1.36 -5.86 -0.37
C MET A 35 -1.92 -5.58 1.03
N GLU A 36 -1.65 -6.45 2.01
CA GLU A 36 -2.01 -6.23 3.41
C GLU A 36 -1.43 -4.92 3.96
N THR A 37 -0.14 -4.65 3.68
CA THR A 37 0.53 -3.42 4.13
C THR A 37 -0.10 -2.20 3.48
N ILE A 38 -0.39 -2.28 2.18
CA ILE A 38 -1.05 -1.21 1.42
C ILE A 38 -2.45 -0.93 1.99
N LEU A 39 -3.23 -1.97 2.27
CA LEU A 39 -4.57 -1.85 2.85
C LEU A 39 -4.57 -1.25 4.27
N LYS A 40 -3.62 -1.64 5.12
CA LYS A 40 -3.44 -1.06 6.47
C LYS A 40 -3.15 0.45 6.39
N VAL A 41 -2.28 0.86 5.48
CA VAL A 41 -1.95 2.28 5.24
C VAL A 41 -3.21 3.05 4.83
N PHE A 42 -3.95 2.57 3.82
CA PHE A 42 -5.15 3.26 3.35
C PHE A 42 -6.28 3.27 4.39
N GLY A 43 -6.46 2.19 5.14
CA GLY A 43 -7.43 2.11 6.23
C GLY A 43 -7.18 3.15 7.31
N ALA A 44 -5.92 3.30 7.75
CA ALA A 44 -5.56 4.30 8.75
C ALA A 44 -5.60 5.75 8.24
N LEU A 45 -5.42 5.95 6.94
CA LEU A 45 -5.64 7.24 6.30
C LEU A 45 -7.13 7.56 6.07
N LYS A 46 -8.05 6.67 6.46
CA LYS A 46 -9.49 6.75 6.19
C LYS A 46 -9.81 6.87 4.70
N ALA A 47 -8.98 6.26 3.84
CA ALA A 47 -9.17 6.25 2.40
C ALA A 47 -10.08 5.10 1.98
N LYS A 48 -11.02 5.36 1.06
CA LYS A 48 -11.81 4.32 0.40
C LYS A 48 -10.98 3.70 -0.72
N VAL A 49 -10.77 2.38 -0.66
CA VAL A 49 -10.03 1.63 -1.68
C VAL A 49 -11.01 0.81 -2.52
N ASN A 50 -10.95 0.94 -3.85
CA ASN A 50 -11.73 0.11 -4.77
C ASN A 50 -10.75 -0.63 -5.68
N PHE A 51 -10.89 -1.94 -5.81
CA PHE A 51 -10.10 -2.74 -6.74
C PHE A 51 -10.99 -3.20 -7.89
N ASN A 52 -10.46 -3.08 -9.10
CA ASN A 52 -10.97 -3.79 -10.25
C ASN A 52 -9.94 -4.87 -10.59
N VAL A 53 -10.39 -6.13 -10.64
CA VAL A 53 -9.56 -7.27 -10.98
C VAL A 53 -10.13 -7.85 -12.26
N GLU A 54 -9.32 -7.87 -13.31
CA GLU A 54 -9.65 -8.52 -14.56
C GLU A 54 -8.84 -9.81 -14.66
N LEU A 55 -9.53 -10.90 -14.98
CA LEU A 55 -8.86 -12.16 -15.31
C LEU A 55 -8.30 -12.00 -16.72
N LEU A 56 -6.99 -12.21 -16.88
CA LEU A 56 -6.42 -12.39 -18.21
C LEU A 56 -6.99 -13.69 -18.77
N ASN A 57 -7.82 -13.59 -19.80
CA ASN A 57 -8.34 -14.75 -20.51
C ASN A 57 -7.13 -15.51 -21.10
N ASN A 58 -6.73 -16.60 -20.46
CA ASN A 58 -5.87 -17.59 -21.08
C ASN A 58 -6.73 -18.28 -22.14
N ASN A 59 -6.67 -17.79 -23.38
CA ASN A 59 -7.12 -18.55 -24.54
C ASN A 59 -6.19 -19.76 -24.68
N GLU A 60 -6.39 -20.79 -23.85
CA GLU A 60 -5.91 -22.12 -24.15
C GLU A 60 -6.76 -22.62 -25.32
N GLN A 61 -6.31 -22.32 -26.55
CA GLN A 61 -6.67 -23.13 -27.69
C GLN A 61 -6.06 -24.51 -27.46
N ILE A 62 -6.84 -25.39 -26.85
CA ILE A 62 -6.59 -26.83 -26.93
C ILE A 62 -7.06 -27.23 -28.32
N ALA A 63 -6.13 -27.30 -29.25
CA ALA A 63 -6.28 -28.04 -30.50
C ALA A 63 -6.13 -29.54 -30.25
#